data_AF-A0AAV8Q6Z0-F1
#
_entry.id   AF-A0AAV8Q6Z0-F1
#
_cell.length_a   1.000
_cell.length_b   1.000
_cell.length_c   1.000
_cell.angle_alpha   90.00
_cell.angle_beta   90.00
_cell.angle_gamma   90.00
#
_symmetry.space_group_name_H-M   'P 1'
#
loop_
_entity.id
_entity.type
_entity.pdbx_description
1 polymer ?
#
loop_
_entity_poly.entity_id
_entity_poly.type
_entity_poly.pdbx_seq_one_letter_code
_entity_poly.pdbx_strand_id
1 'polypeptide(L)'
;MEAAEDAEGSASKEEPQETFEEMLSRHRQEMTKLHNKEVSLKKAAAKGSKAEQKAKKKQVENEISRLQSQLKVKHMQELASLGYKATERTEKNNLDILVKAIAGVNVTGNIDLAKPSKGARRRERRAQEEAAREQRIQEEQSNMISDRMIENERLERKLEPLGLTINEIKPDDSSPLERFEKYCEEVESTAAWGGQLELGALTHCLKKHIIIYSGSFPDVEMGKEYKTEMGNSISNPSIMLSYHRHAYGLGEHYNSVVPNTVRCS
;
A
#
# COMPACT_ATOMS: atom_id res chain seq x y z
N MET A 1 34.10 9.34 -73.10
CA MET A 1 33.31 8.19 -73.57
C MET A 1 33.97 6.93 -73.06
N GLU A 2 33.34 5.98 -72.40
CA GLU A 2 31.95 5.72 -71.98
C GLU A 2 32.10 4.39 -71.19
N ALA A 3 31.90 4.44 -69.87
CA ALA A 3 30.89 3.68 -69.15
C ALA A 3 30.78 2.18 -69.51
N ALA A 4 31.22 1.32 -68.58
CA ALA A 4 30.69 -0.04 -68.41
C ALA A 4 30.87 -0.44 -66.93
N GLU A 5 29.78 -0.34 -66.19
CA GLU A 5 29.62 -0.83 -64.83
C GLU A 5 29.37 -2.34 -64.87
N ASP A 6 30.23 -3.13 -64.24
CA ASP A 6 29.91 -4.52 -63.89
C ASP A 6 29.31 -4.54 -62.48
N ALA A 7 28.00 -4.76 -62.43
CA ALA A 7 27.22 -5.00 -61.24
C ALA A 7 27.10 -6.52 -61.01
N GLU A 8 27.69 -7.00 -59.92
CA GLU A 8 27.38 -8.34 -59.36
C GLU A 8 26.78 -8.21 -57.95
N GLY A 9 25.44 -8.27 -57.92
CA GLY A 9 24.66 -9.17 -57.08
C GLY A 9 24.96 -9.26 -55.58
N SER A 10 24.43 -8.33 -54.79
CA SER A 10 24.02 -8.62 -53.41
C SER A 10 22.52 -8.95 -53.41
N ALA A 11 22.19 -10.24 -53.51
CA ALA A 11 20.84 -10.75 -53.31
C ALA A 11 20.41 -10.55 -51.86
N SER A 12 19.77 -9.41 -51.57
CA SER A 12 18.98 -9.21 -50.35
C SER A 12 17.75 -10.11 -50.45
N LYS A 13 17.66 -11.10 -49.58
CA LYS A 13 16.41 -11.83 -49.31
C LYS A 13 15.37 -10.81 -48.87
N GLU A 14 14.44 -10.47 -49.77
CA GLU A 14 13.22 -9.75 -49.41
C GLU A 14 12.36 -10.70 -48.57
N GLU A 15 12.46 -10.56 -47.25
CA GLU A 15 11.43 -11.07 -46.34
C GLU A 15 10.13 -10.31 -46.64
N PRO A 16 8.98 -11.00 -46.81
CA PRO A 16 7.72 -10.33 -47.07
C PRO A 16 7.41 -9.39 -45.89
N GLN A 17 7.40 -8.08 -46.14
CA GLN A 17 7.05 -7.09 -45.13
C GLN A 17 5.59 -7.31 -44.73
N GLU A 18 5.37 -7.79 -43.50
CA GLU A 18 4.06 -7.92 -42.87
C GLU A 18 3.30 -6.59 -43.01
N THR A 19 2.10 -6.63 -43.57
CA THR A 19 1.29 -5.42 -43.74
C THR A 19 0.87 -4.89 -42.36
N PHE A 20 0.57 -3.59 -42.26
CA PHE A 20 0.14 -2.98 -41.00
C PHE A 20 -1.11 -3.66 -40.39
N GLU A 21 -2.04 -4.11 -41.24
CA GLU A 21 -3.24 -4.82 -40.80
C GLU A 21 -2.93 -6.22 -40.26
N GLU A 22 -1.99 -6.93 -40.89
CA GLU A 22 -1.49 -8.22 -40.41
C GLU A 22 -0.75 -8.06 -39.08
N MET A 23 0.08 -7.02 -38.92
CA MET A 23 0.75 -6.68 -37.66
C MET A 23 -0.25 -6.40 -36.54
N LEU A 24 -1.26 -5.56 -36.79
CA LEU A 24 -2.30 -5.29 -35.78
C LEU A 24 -3.10 -6.55 -35.43
N SER A 25 -3.36 -7.42 -36.41
CA SER A 25 -3.99 -8.72 -36.18
C SER A 25 -3.12 -9.60 -35.30
N ARG A 26 -1.81 -9.64 -35.55
CA ARG A 26 -0.83 -10.35 -34.71
C ARG A 26 -0.77 -9.78 -33.30
N HIS A 27 -0.76 -8.45 -33.11
CA HIS A 27 -0.79 -7.81 -31.79
C HIS A 27 -2.02 -8.25 -30.99
N ARG A 28 -3.21 -8.27 -31.62
CA ARG A 28 -4.45 -8.75 -30.99
C ARG A 28 -4.35 -10.21 -30.57
N GLN A 29 -3.79 -11.06 -31.43
CA GLN A 29 -3.60 -12.47 -31.12
C GLN A 29 -2.56 -12.69 -30.01
N GLU A 30 -1.46 -11.95 -30.00
CA GLU A 30 -0.42 -12.02 -28.98
C GLU A 30 -0.93 -11.55 -27.62
N MET A 31 -1.73 -10.48 -27.57
CA MET A 31 -2.42 -10.03 -26.36
C MET A 31 -3.37 -11.10 -25.83
N THR A 32 -4.15 -11.73 -26.70
CA THR A 32 -5.06 -12.82 -26.32
C THR A 32 -4.30 -14.04 -25.80
N LYS A 33 -3.21 -14.42 -26.47
CA LYS A 33 -2.32 -15.52 -26.05
C LYS A 33 -1.68 -15.24 -24.69
N LEU A 34 -1.22 -14.01 -24.46
CA LEU A 34 -0.62 -13.61 -23.18
C LEU A 34 -1.65 -13.63 -22.05
N HIS A 35 -2.86 -13.15 -22.29
CA HIS A 35 -3.96 -13.21 -21.32
C HIS A 35 -4.34 -14.65 -20.95
N ASN A 36 -4.45 -15.55 -21.94
CA ASN A 36 -4.70 -16.97 -21.69
C ASN A 36 -3.58 -17.63 -20.86
N LYS A 37 -2.32 -17.26 -21.14
CA LYS A 37 -1.15 -17.73 -20.37
C LYS A 37 -1.16 -17.21 -18.94
N GLU A 38 -1.49 -15.93 -18.73
CA GLU A 38 -1.65 -15.31 -17.41
C GLU A 38 -2.69 -16.06 -16.57
N VAL A 39 -3.86 -16.35 -17.13
CA VAL A 39 -4.93 -17.09 -16.43
C VAL A 39 -4.45 -18.50 -16.04
N SER A 40 -3.74 -19.20 -16.94
CA SER A 40 -3.19 -20.53 -16.66
C SER A 40 -2.15 -20.51 -15.53
N LEU A 41 -1.20 -19.58 -15.58
CA LEU A 41 -0.15 -19.43 -14.56
C LEU A 41 -0.72 -19.05 -13.19
N LYS A 42 -1.68 -18.12 -13.14
CA LYS A 42 -2.38 -17.75 -11.90
C LYS A 42 -3.14 -18.94 -11.30
N LYS A 43 -3.80 -19.76 -12.12
CA LYS A 43 -4.47 -20.99 -11.68
C LYS A 43 -3.49 -22.04 -11.16
N ALA A 44 -2.31 -22.18 -11.77
CA ALA A 44 -1.29 -23.11 -11.32
C ALA A 44 -0.66 -22.67 -9.99
N ALA A 45 -0.41 -21.38 -9.80
CA ALA A 45 0.14 -20.80 -8.56
C ALA A 45 -0.80 -20.93 -7.36
N ALA A 46 -2.10 -21.12 -7.59
CA ALA A 46 -3.10 -21.32 -6.54
C ALA A 46 -3.12 -22.75 -5.95
N LYS A 47 -2.25 -23.67 -6.43
CA LYS A 47 -2.16 -25.06 -5.95
C LYS A 47 -0.94 -25.26 -5.04
N GLY A 48 -1.13 -25.94 -3.90
CA GLY A 48 -0.05 -26.32 -2.97
C GLY A 48 -0.28 -25.86 -1.54
N SER A 49 0.75 -25.95 -0.69
CA SER A 49 0.71 -25.48 0.71
C SER A 49 0.65 -23.94 0.79
N LYS A 50 0.18 -23.38 1.91
CA LYS A 50 -0.01 -21.92 2.10
C LYS A 50 1.29 -21.11 1.89
N ALA A 51 2.44 -21.68 2.31
CA ALA A 51 3.75 -21.07 2.12
C ALA A 51 4.19 -21.11 0.63
N GLU A 52 3.98 -22.25 -0.05
CA GLU A 52 4.26 -22.39 -1.48
C GLU A 52 3.38 -21.49 -2.34
N GLN A 53 2.09 -21.36 -2.03
CA GLN A 53 1.17 -20.49 -2.75
C GLN A 53 1.65 -19.03 -2.70
N LYS A 54 2.11 -18.53 -1.54
CA LYS A 54 2.61 -17.16 -1.40
C LYS A 54 3.87 -16.91 -2.24
N ALA A 55 4.82 -17.86 -2.21
CA ALA A 55 6.05 -17.77 -2.99
C ALA A 55 5.78 -17.86 -4.51
N LYS A 56 5.00 -18.88 -4.94
CA LYS A 56 4.63 -19.10 -6.34
C LYS A 56 3.77 -17.96 -6.90
N LYS A 57 2.85 -17.39 -6.11
CA LYS A 57 2.03 -16.25 -6.52
C LYS A 57 2.88 -15.01 -6.80
N LYS A 58 3.82 -14.66 -5.89
CA LYS A 58 4.74 -13.53 -6.09
C LYS A 58 5.65 -13.73 -7.32
N GLN A 59 6.14 -14.95 -7.51
CA GLN A 59 6.97 -15.29 -8.68
C GLN A 59 6.18 -15.18 -9.99
N VAL A 60 4.95 -15.72 -10.04
CA VAL A 60 4.08 -15.65 -11.21
C VAL A 60 3.65 -14.22 -11.54
N GLU A 61 3.37 -13.40 -10.53
CA GLU A 61 2.99 -11.99 -10.70
C GLU A 61 4.14 -11.16 -11.30
N ASN A 62 5.36 -11.32 -10.80
CA ASN A 62 6.55 -10.67 -11.37
C ASN A 62 6.78 -11.09 -12.82
N GLU A 63 6.62 -12.38 -13.14
CA GLU A 63 6.80 -12.90 -14.50
C GLU A 63 5.72 -12.37 -15.47
N ILE A 64 4.46 -12.28 -15.03
CA ILE A 64 3.38 -11.68 -15.84
C ILE A 64 3.68 -10.21 -16.14
N SER A 65 4.07 -9.44 -15.12
CA SER A 65 4.41 -8.01 -15.29
C SER A 65 5.57 -7.81 -16.27
N ARG A 66 6.60 -8.66 -16.18
CA ARG A 66 7.74 -8.67 -17.11
C ARG A 66 7.29 -8.97 -18.54
N LEU A 67 6.50 -10.02 -18.75
CA LEU A 67 6.02 -10.42 -20.08
C LEU A 67 5.09 -9.36 -20.70
N GLN A 68 4.19 -8.77 -19.92
CA GLN A 68 3.30 -7.69 -20.38
C GLN A 68 4.10 -6.46 -20.81
N SER A 69 5.10 -6.07 -20.02
CA SER A 69 5.95 -4.91 -20.33
C SER A 69 6.79 -5.15 -21.60
N GLN A 70 7.38 -6.34 -21.74
CA GLN A 70 8.14 -6.69 -22.95
C GLN A 70 7.27 -6.69 -24.20
N LEU A 71 6.03 -7.22 -24.13
CA LEU A 71 5.12 -7.25 -25.27
C LEU A 71 4.67 -5.84 -25.67
N LYS A 72 4.34 -4.98 -24.70
CA LYS A 72 3.99 -3.58 -24.95
C LYS A 72 5.11 -2.80 -25.61
N VAL A 73 6.36 -2.98 -25.15
CA VAL A 73 7.53 -2.31 -25.73
C VAL A 73 7.73 -2.79 -27.17
N LYS A 74 7.61 -4.09 -27.46
CA LYS A 74 7.71 -4.63 -28.81
C LYS A 74 6.62 -4.04 -29.73
N HIS A 75 5.36 -4.08 -29.32
CA HIS A 75 4.26 -3.52 -30.10
C HIS A 75 4.46 -2.03 -30.37
N MET A 76 4.95 -1.28 -29.38
CA MET A 76 5.27 0.13 -29.52
C MET A 76 6.42 0.37 -30.51
N GLN A 77 7.49 -0.42 -30.45
CA GLN A 77 8.63 -0.33 -31.37
C GLN A 77 8.22 -0.68 -32.80
N GLU A 78 7.38 -1.70 -32.98
CA GLU A 78 6.85 -2.11 -34.28
C GLU A 78 5.96 -1.01 -34.88
N LEU A 79 5.08 -0.39 -34.08
CA LEU A 79 4.26 0.75 -34.50
C LEU A 79 5.09 2.01 -34.82
N ALA A 80 6.16 2.27 -34.06
CA ALA A 80 7.06 3.39 -34.30
C ALA A 80 7.89 3.20 -35.58
N SER A 81 8.32 1.97 -35.86
CA SER A 81 9.12 1.63 -37.04
C SER A 81 8.35 1.79 -38.35
N LEU A 82 7.03 1.57 -38.32
CA LEU A 82 6.13 1.77 -39.47
C LEU A 82 5.63 3.22 -39.65
N GLY A 83 6.15 4.17 -38.86
CA GLY A 83 5.98 5.60 -39.14
C GLY A 83 4.60 6.17 -38.82
N TYR A 84 3.91 5.67 -37.79
CA TYR A 84 2.62 6.25 -37.36
C TYR A 84 2.83 7.65 -36.73
N LYS A 85 2.69 8.71 -37.53
CA LYS A 85 2.40 10.06 -37.04
C LYS A 85 0.88 10.21 -36.91
N ALA A 86 0.39 10.41 -35.69
CA ALA A 86 -1.02 10.63 -35.42
C ALA A 86 -1.50 11.91 -36.12
N THR A 87 -2.17 11.79 -37.26
CA THR A 87 -2.93 12.88 -37.87
C THR A 87 -4.42 12.55 -37.82
N GLU A 88 -5.12 13.24 -36.92
CA GLU A 88 -6.57 13.33 -36.91
C GLU A 88 -7.08 14.04 -38.17
N ARG A 89 -8.12 13.47 -38.80
CA ARG A 89 -9.27 14.12 -39.50
C ARG A 89 -9.71 13.41 -40.79
N THR A 90 -10.20 12.15 -40.70
CA THR A 90 -11.32 11.62 -41.53
C THR A 90 -11.84 10.23 -41.09
N GLU A 91 -11.55 9.77 -39.88
CA GLU A 91 -11.82 8.38 -39.45
C GLU A 91 -13.03 8.21 -38.53
N LYS A 92 -13.58 9.29 -37.95
CA LYS A 92 -14.65 9.16 -36.93
C LYS A 92 -15.93 8.53 -37.47
N ASN A 93 -16.22 8.74 -38.76
CA ASN A 93 -17.45 8.27 -39.39
C ASN A 93 -17.35 6.78 -39.74
N ASN A 94 -16.16 6.33 -40.17
CA ASN A 94 -15.89 4.93 -40.50
C ASN A 94 -15.68 4.09 -39.23
N LEU A 95 -15.14 4.70 -38.17
CA LEU A 95 -15.00 4.06 -36.87
C LEU A 95 -16.36 3.80 -36.22
N ASP A 96 -17.33 4.72 -36.33
CA ASP A 96 -18.70 4.50 -35.82
C ASP A 96 -19.42 3.36 -36.57
N ILE A 97 -19.19 3.22 -37.88
CA ILE A 97 -19.74 2.14 -38.72
C ILE A 97 -19.10 0.78 -38.39
N LEU A 98 -17.78 0.74 -38.19
CA LEU A 98 -17.05 -0.47 -37.82
C LEU A 98 -17.34 -0.90 -36.38
N VAL A 99 -17.49 0.06 -35.46
CA VAL A 99 -17.90 -0.19 -34.07
C VAL A 99 -19.35 -0.69 -34.00
N LYS A 100 -20.28 -0.16 -34.81
CA LYS A 100 -21.66 -0.70 -34.92
C LYS A 100 -21.70 -2.11 -35.50
N ALA A 101 -20.84 -2.42 -36.47
CA ALA A 101 -20.71 -3.76 -37.04
C ALA A 101 -20.13 -4.76 -36.03
N ILE A 102 -19.14 -4.34 -35.23
CA ILE A 102 -18.55 -5.16 -34.16
C ILE A 102 -19.52 -5.34 -32.98
N ALA A 103 -20.33 -4.33 -32.68
CA ALA A 103 -21.39 -4.37 -31.67
C ALA A 103 -22.65 -5.15 -32.13
N GLY A 104 -22.68 -5.66 -33.37
CA GLY A 104 -23.79 -6.46 -33.89
C GLY A 104 -25.07 -5.68 -34.21
N VAL A 105 -24.99 -4.36 -34.39
CA VAL A 105 -26.14 -3.53 -34.77
C VAL A 105 -26.21 -3.44 -36.30
N ASN A 106 -27.13 -4.20 -36.89
CA ASN A 106 -27.39 -4.23 -38.34
C ASN A 106 -27.92 -2.88 -38.85
N VAL A 107 -27.28 -2.29 -39.87
CA VAL A 107 -27.83 -1.16 -40.65
C VAL A 107 -28.17 -1.65 -42.05
N THR A 108 -29.45 -2.00 -42.25
CA THR A 108 -30.35 -1.73 -43.40
C THR A 108 -31.50 -2.72 -43.36
N GLY A 109 -32.69 -2.20 -43.60
CA GLY A 109 -33.95 -2.81 -43.23
C GLY A 109 -34.29 -4.10 -43.99
N ASN A 110 -34.65 -5.14 -43.24
CA ASN A 110 -36.02 -5.62 -43.17
C ASN A 110 -36.18 -6.40 -41.86
N ILE A 111 -37.29 -6.17 -41.15
CA ILE A 111 -37.53 -6.67 -39.80
C ILE A 111 -37.91 -8.15 -39.90
N ASP A 112 -36.95 -9.02 -39.62
CA ASP A 112 -37.24 -10.35 -39.10
C ASP A 112 -36.39 -10.58 -37.86
N LEU A 113 -37.04 -10.50 -36.70
CA LEU A 113 -36.46 -10.79 -35.40
C LEU A 113 -36.09 -12.27 -35.35
N ALA A 114 -34.87 -12.60 -35.80
CA ALA A 114 -34.24 -13.87 -35.50
C ALA A 114 -34.09 -13.97 -33.98
N LYS A 115 -35.03 -14.70 -33.36
CA LYS A 115 -35.06 -14.88 -31.90
C LYS A 115 -33.69 -15.37 -31.42
N PRO A 116 -33.10 -14.74 -30.40
CA PRO A 116 -31.80 -15.16 -29.89
C PRO A 116 -31.83 -16.63 -29.50
N SER A 117 -30.84 -17.39 -29.94
CA SER A 117 -30.66 -18.80 -29.60
C SER A 117 -30.80 -19.04 -28.10
N LYS A 118 -31.34 -20.20 -27.67
CA LYS A 118 -31.50 -20.57 -26.25
C LYS A 118 -30.22 -20.35 -25.43
N GLY A 119 -29.04 -20.55 -26.05
CA GLY A 119 -27.74 -20.31 -25.41
C GLY A 119 -27.37 -18.82 -25.25
N ALA A 120 -27.81 -17.96 -26.17
CA ALA A 120 -27.64 -16.51 -26.06
C ALA A 120 -28.52 -15.94 -24.93
N ARG A 121 -29.81 -16.31 -24.90
CA ARG A 121 -30.73 -15.92 -23.81
C ARG A 121 -30.24 -16.37 -22.43
N ARG A 122 -29.62 -17.54 -22.32
CA ARG A 122 -29.07 -18.04 -21.03
C ARG A 122 -27.84 -17.24 -20.57
N ARG A 123 -27.00 -16.76 -21.48
CA ARG A 123 -25.82 -15.92 -21.16
C ARG A 123 -26.23 -14.50 -20.80
N GLU A 124 -27.15 -13.92 -21.56
CA GLU A 124 -27.70 -12.60 -21.30
C GLU A 124 -28.43 -12.54 -19.94
N ARG A 125 -29.26 -13.55 -19.63
CA ARG A 125 -29.92 -13.64 -18.32
C ARG A 125 -28.91 -13.69 -17.17
N ARG A 126 -27.80 -14.44 -17.31
CA ARG A 126 -26.73 -14.50 -16.30
C ARG A 126 -26.01 -13.16 -16.16
N ALA A 127 -25.71 -12.48 -17.27
CA ALA A 127 -25.07 -11.17 -17.24
C ALA A 127 -25.97 -10.11 -16.59
N GLN A 128 -27.28 -10.16 -16.83
CA GLN A 128 -28.26 -9.27 -16.17
C GLN A 128 -28.38 -9.57 -14.67
N GLU A 129 -28.41 -10.85 -14.28
CA GLU A 129 -28.43 -11.27 -12.87
C GLU A 129 -27.15 -10.86 -12.12
N GLU A 130 -25.99 -10.97 -12.76
CA GLU A 130 -24.68 -10.58 -12.22
C GLU A 130 -24.56 -9.04 -12.10
N ALA A 131 -24.92 -8.29 -13.15
CA ALA A 131 -24.94 -6.83 -13.10
C ALA A 131 -25.92 -6.30 -12.05
N ALA A 132 -27.10 -6.92 -11.90
CA ALA A 132 -28.04 -6.56 -10.85
C ALA A 132 -27.52 -6.90 -9.45
N ARG A 133 -26.72 -7.97 -9.31
CA ARG A 133 -26.07 -8.32 -8.04
C ARG A 133 -24.95 -7.32 -7.70
N GLU A 134 -24.13 -6.97 -8.67
CA GLU A 134 -23.06 -5.97 -8.49
C GLU A 134 -23.62 -4.58 -8.19
N GLN A 135 -24.72 -4.17 -8.84
CA GLN A 135 -25.42 -2.93 -8.51
C GLN A 135 -25.94 -2.93 -7.07
N ARG A 136 -26.56 -4.01 -6.59
CA ARG A 136 -27.02 -4.11 -5.19
C ARG A 136 -25.85 -4.01 -4.20
N ILE A 137 -24.74 -4.69 -4.48
CA ILE A 137 -23.54 -4.61 -3.64
C ILE A 137 -23.01 -3.17 -3.64
N GLN A 138 -22.94 -2.51 -4.80
CA GLN A 138 -22.44 -1.15 -4.90
C GLN A 138 -23.35 -0.14 -4.18
N GLU A 139 -24.66 -0.30 -4.31
CA GLU A 139 -25.64 0.53 -3.61
C GLU A 139 -25.53 0.34 -2.09
N GLU A 140 -25.46 -0.91 -1.60
CA GLU A 140 -25.22 -1.23 -0.19
C GLU A 140 -23.93 -0.58 0.32
N GLN A 141 -22.83 -0.69 -0.43
CA GLN A 141 -21.55 -0.05 -0.08
C GLN A 141 -21.64 1.48 -0.06
N SER A 142 -22.40 2.09 -0.98
CA SER A 142 -22.60 3.55 -1.02
C SER A 142 -23.51 4.07 0.08
N ASN A 143 -24.44 3.24 0.56
CA ASN A 143 -25.35 3.57 1.65
C ASN A 143 -24.72 3.33 3.03
N MET A 144 -23.53 2.74 3.09
CA MET A 144 -22.79 2.63 4.35
C MET A 144 -22.24 4.01 4.73
N ILE A 145 -22.98 4.73 5.56
CA ILE A 145 -22.47 5.90 6.28
C ILE A 145 -21.41 5.41 7.27
N SER A 146 -20.19 5.92 7.16
CA SER A 146 -19.11 5.58 8.07
C SER A 146 -19.33 6.21 9.44
N ASP A 147 -19.06 5.47 10.53
CA ASP A 147 -19.11 5.98 11.91
C ASP A 147 -18.31 7.28 12.09
N ARG A 148 -17.16 7.39 11.39
CA ARG A 148 -16.33 8.61 11.38
C ARG A 148 -17.09 9.82 10.84
N MET A 149 -17.92 9.64 9.82
CA MET A 149 -18.71 10.72 9.22
C MET A 149 -19.80 11.18 10.18
N ILE A 150 -20.46 10.24 10.87
CA ILE A 150 -21.47 10.52 11.90
C ILE A 150 -20.83 11.30 13.06
N GLU A 151 -19.65 10.89 13.49
CA GLU A 151 -18.89 11.56 14.55
C GLU A 151 -18.51 13.00 14.14
N ASN A 152 -17.94 13.18 12.95
CA ASN A 152 -17.57 14.49 12.42
C ASN A 152 -18.78 15.43 12.31
N GLU A 153 -19.90 14.96 11.75
CA GLU A 153 -21.13 15.75 11.65
C GLU A 153 -21.65 16.18 13.03
N ARG A 154 -21.57 15.28 14.02
CA ARG A 154 -21.96 15.57 15.40
C ARG A 154 -21.03 16.59 16.07
N LEU A 155 -19.74 16.55 15.75
CA LEU A 155 -18.75 17.54 16.23
C LEU A 155 -18.99 18.89 15.57
N GLU A 156 -19.19 18.95 14.26
CA GLU A 156 -19.49 20.19 13.53
C GLU A 156 -20.73 20.90 14.09
N ARG A 157 -21.82 20.16 14.34
CA ARG A 157 -23.03 20.73 14.96
C ARG A 157 -22.80 21.34 16.35
N LYS A 158 -21.79 20.88 17.10
CA LYS A 158 -21.43 21.47 18.40
C LYS A 158 -20.51 22.68 18.26
N LEU A 159 -19.68 22.70 17.23
CA LEU A 159 -18.66 23.72 17.01
C LEU A 159 -19.19 24.94 16.26
N GLU A 160 -20.19 24.78 15.40
CA GLU A 160 -20.86 25.86 14.65
C GLU A 160 -21.30 27.04 15.56
N PRO A 161 -22.08 26.84 16.65
CA PRO A 161 -22.49 27.95 17.51
C PRO A 161 -21.33 28.59 18.29
N LEU A 162 -20.17 27.93 18.35
CA LEU A 162 -18.95 28.45 18.98
C LEU A 162 -18.04 29.17 17.98
N GLY A 163 -18.37 29.17 16.68
CA GLY A 163 -17.51 29.71 15.64
C GLY A 163 -16.19 28.94 15.46
N LEU A 164 -16.19 27.65 15.81
CA LEU A 164 -15.02 26.78 15.75
C LEU A 164 -15.15 25.80 14.59
N THR A 165 -14.03 25.39 14.00
CA THR A 165 -13.97 24.42 12.90
C THR A 165 -13.00 23.30 13.23
N ILE A 166 -13.27 22.10 12.70
CA ILE A 166 -12.37 20.95 12.85
C ILE A 166 -11.15 21.16 11.95
N ASN A 167 -9.95 21.14 12.54
CA ASN A 167 -8.69 21.09 11.81
C ASN A 167 -8.18 19.64 11.86
N GLU A 168 -8.28 18.90 10.75
CA GLU A 168 -7.75 17.53 10.69
C GLU A 168 -6.22 17.56 10.79
N ILE A 169 -5.70 17.16 11.94
CA ILE A 169 -4.27 16.94 12.11
C ILE A 169 -3.95 15.59 11.46
N LYS A 170 -3.19 15.63 10.37
CA LYS A 170 -2.67 14.41 9.73
C LYS A 170 -1.90 13.63 10.81
N PRO A 171 -2.14 12.32 10.98
CA PRO A 171 -1.28 11.52 11.85
C PRO A 171 0.15 11.64 11.30
N ASP A 172 1.06 12.18 12.13
CA ASP A 172 2.48 12.35 11.82
C ASP A 172 2.99 11.11 11.07
N ASP A 173 3.45 11.30 9.84
CA ASP A 173 3.85 10.25 8.91
C ASP A 173 5.15 9.53 9.30
N SER A 174 5.80 10.00 10.36
CA SER A 174 6.87 9.29 11.03
C SER A 174 6.37 7.92 11.52
N SER A 175 7.06 6.86 11.13
CA SER A 175 6.75 5.52 11.65
C SER A 175 6.95 5.47 13.17
N PRO A 176 6.25 4.57 13.91
CA PRO A 176 6.48 4.41 15.34
C PRO A 176 7.96 4.15 15.71
N LEU A 177 8.70 3.47 14.81
CA LEU A 177 10.11 3.21 14.97
C LEU A 177 10.94 4.50 14.86
N GLU A 178 10.65 5.33 13.87
CA GLU A 178 11.34 6.61 13.66
C GLU A 178 11.11 7.57 14.83
N ARG A 179 9.89 7.60 15.40
CA ARG A 179 9.63 8.36 16.64
C ARG A 179 10.43 7.84 17.82
N PHE A 180 10.57 6.53 17.94
CA PHE A 180 11.35 5.90 19.01
C PHE A 180 12.85 6.20 18.86
N GLU A 181 13.41 6.06 17.65
CA GLU A 181 14.81 6.38 17.38
C GLU A 181 15.12 7.84 17.68
N LYS A 182 14.25 8.75 17.23
CA LYS A 182 14.38 10.18 17.52
C LYS A 182 14.34 10.45 19.03
N TYR A 183 13.43 9.80 19.76
CA TYR A 183 13.35 9.93 21.21
C TYR A 183 14.64 9.46 21.90
N CYS A 184 15.18 8.31 21.50
CA CYS A 184 16.45 7.81 22.03
C CYS A 184 17.60 8.77 21.72
N GLU A 185 17.66 9.33 20.51
CA GLU A 185 18.66 10.34 20.13
C GLU A 185 18.52 11.61 20.97
N GLU A 186 17.30 12.10 21.22
CA GLU A 186 17.06 13.26 22.07
C GLU A 186 17.52 13.01 23.52
N VAL A 187 17.20 11.86 24.10
CA VAL A 187 17.63 11.50 25.47
C VAL A 187 19.14 11.29 25.57
N GLU A 188 19.78 10.74 24.54
CA GLU A 188 21.24 10.50 24.52
C GLU A 188 22.04 11.78 24.27
N SER A 189 21.60 12.62 23.34
CA SER A 189 22.38 13.76 22.84
C SER A 189 22.14 15.07 23.57
N THR A 190 21.05 15.19 24.33
CA THR A 190 20.66 16.43 25.01
C THR A 190 20.76 16.32 26.53
N ALA A 191 20.60 17.45 27.23
CA ALA A 191 20.48 17.48 28.68
C ALA A 191 19.04 17.18 29.17
N ALA A 192 18.19 16.59 28.32
CA ALA A 192 16.85 16.18 28.71
C ALA A 192 16.92 15.10 29.79
N TRP A 193 16.14 15.29 30.86
CA TRP A 193 16.06 14.33 31.94
C TRP A 193 15.06 13.24 31.56
N GLY A 194 15.47 11.98 31.72
CA GLY A 194 14.56 10.84 31.60
C GLY A 194 13.50 10.84 32.70
N GLY A 195 12.33 10.29 32.39
CA GLY A 195 11.21 10.16 33.31
C GLY A 195 11.01 8.70 33.76
N GLN A 196 9.73 8.36 33.96
CA GLN A 196 9.33 7.03 34.42
C GLN A 196 9.69 5.91 33.42
N LEU A 197 9.64 6.17 32.12
CA LEU A 197 9.95 5.16 31.10
C LEU A 197 11.43 4.73 31.18
N GLU A 198 12.32 5.70 31.30
CA GLU A 198 13.77 5.50 31.37
C GLU A 198 14.15 4.81 32.68
N LEU A 199 13.55 5.21 33.80
CA LEU A 199 13.74 4.53 35.09
C LEU A 199 13.23 3.08 35.04
N GLY A 200 12.12 2.82 34.36
CA GLY A 200 11.62 1.47 34.12
C GLY A 200 12.59 0.64 33.26
N ALA A 201 13.14 1.21 32.19
CA ALA A 201 14.16 0.54 31.37
C ALA A 201 15.42 0.23 32.19
N LEU A 202 15.93 1.21 32.95
CA LEU A 202 17.10 1.07 33.81
C LEU A 202 16.92 -0.01 34.88
N THR A 203 15.73 -0.10 35.46
CA THR A 203 15.36 -1.15 36.43
C THR A 203 15.69 -2.53 35.88
N HIS A 204 15.27 -2.83 34.64
CA HIS A 204 15.50 -4.12 33.99
C HIS A 204 16.94 -4.28 33.49
N CYS A 205 17.55 -3.24 32.92
CA CYS A 205 18.94 -3.27 32.45
C CYS A 205 19.93 -3.53 33.59
N LEU A 206 19.71 -2.87 34.74
CA LEU A 206 20.56 -2.98 35.92
C LEU A 206 20.15 -4.12 36.85
N LYS A 207 18.98 -4.73 36.63
CA LYS A 207 18.35 -5.71 37.55
C LYS A 207 18.32 -5.18 38.99
N LYS A 208 17.85 -3.96 39.15
CA LYS A 208 17.76 -3.26 40.45
C LYS A 208 16.33 -2.88 40.73
N HIS A 209 15.96 -3.00 42.00
CA HIS A 209 14.72 -2.43 42.52
C HIS A 209 14.89 -0.93 42.73
N ILE A 210 13.93 -0.12 42.25
CA ILE A 210 13.93 1.34 42.38
C ILE A 210 12.67 1.79 43.12
N ILE A 211 12.83 2.64 44.13
CA ILE A 211 11.74 3.31 44.85
C ILE A 211 11.87 4.80 44.66
N ILE A 212 10.79 5.47 44.27
CA ILE A 212 10.73 6.90 44.04
C ILE A 212 9.74 7.52 45.03
N TYR A 213 10.24 8.39 45.88
CA TYR A 213 9.46 9.15 46.86
C TYR A 213 9.02 10.49 46.26
N SER A 214 7.78 10.89 46.52
CA SER A 214 7.24 12.18 46.07
C SER A 214 6.49 12.88 47.19
N GLY A 215 6.59 14.22 47.26
CA GLY A 215 5.88 15.01 48.26
C GLY A 215 4.41 15.27 47.93
N SER A 216 3.99 15.07 46.68
CA SER A 216 2.63 15.40 46.21
C SER A 216 1.91 14.23 45.53
N PHE A 217 2.61 13.12 45.32
CA PHE A 217 2.09 11.93 44.66
C PHE A 217 2.46 10.68 45.47
N PRO A 218 1.73 9.57 45.31
CA PRO A 218 2.10 8.30 45.93
C PRO A 218 3.50 7.85 45.51
N ASP A 219 4.17 7.11 46.39
CA ASP A 219 5.46 6.50 46.08
C ASP A 219 5.33 5.50 44.92
N VAL A 220 6.33 5.52 44.04
CA VAL A 220 6.39 4.64 42.87
C VAL A 220 7.45 3.58 43.11
N GLU A 221 7.09 2.31 42.94
CA GLU A 221 7.97 1.17 43.12
C GLU A 221 8.10 0.40 41.79
N MET A 222 9.34 0.24 41.31
CA MET A 222 9.68 -0.45 40.05
C MET A 222 10.67 -1.59 40.30
N GLY A 223 10.53 -2.68 39.54
CA GLY A 223 11.46 -3.81 39.62
C GLY A 223 11.32 -4.65 40.88
N LYS A 224 10.08 -4.89 41.33
CA LYS A 224 9.80 -5.66 42.56
C LYS A 224 10.41 -7.06 42.51
N GLU A 225 10.54 -7.64 41.32
CA GLU A 225 11.21 -8.90 41.05
C GLU A 225 12.72 -8.88 41.38
N TYR A 226 13.34 -7.71 41.45
CA TYR A 226 14.74 -7.51 41.82
C TYR A 226 14.90 -7.11 43.28
N LYS A 227 13.80 -7.00 44.03
CA LYS A 227 13.81 -6.72 45.46
C LYS A 227 14.37 -7.96 46.16
N THR A 228 15.52 -7.83 46.79
CA THR A 228 16.12 -8.94 47.54
C THR A 228 15.40 -9.10 48.86
N GLU A 229 14.80 -10.27 49.08
CA GLU A 229 14.18 -10.66 50.34
C GLU A 229 15.19 -10.64 51.50
N MET A 230 14.67 -10.35 52.69
CA MET A 230 15.25 -9.78 53.91
C MET A 230 16.42 -10.57 54.59
N GLY A 231 17.44 -10.97 53.83
CA GLY A 231 18.62 -11.67 54.34
C GLY A 231 19.94 -11.42 53.59
N ASN A 232 19.92 -10.67 52.49
CA ASN A 232 21.13 -10.38 51.68
C ASN A 232 21.21 -8.95 51.14
N SER A 233 20.57 -7.98 51.84
CA SER A 233 20.43 -6.56 51.45
C SER A 233 21.75 -5.82 51.17
N ILE A 234 22.90 -6.40 51.52
CA ILE A 234 24.22 -5.82 51.26
C ILE A 234 24.62 -6.00 49.79
N SER A 235 24.21 -7.10 49.16
CA SER A 235 24.66 -7.46 47.80
C SER A 235 23.92 -6.70 46.69
N ASN A 236 22.65 -6.35 46.90
CA ASN A 236 21.81 -5.66 45.93
C ASN A 236 20.82 -4.69 46.60
N PRO A 237 21.31 -3.54 47.10
CA PRO A 237 20.44 -2.53 47.70
C PRO A 237 19.48 -1.95 46.66
N SER A 238 18.27 -1.59 47.12
CA SER A 238 17.32 -0.84 46.31
C SER A 238 17.83 0.58 46.09
N ILE A 239 17.66 1.10 44.88
CA ILE A 239 17.95 2.50 44.56
C ILE A 239 16.77 3.32 45.05
N MET A 240 17.04 4.32 45.89
CA MET A 240 16.01 5.22 46.41
C MET A 240 16.20 6.60 45.79
N LEU A 241 15.13 7.13 45.20
CA LEU A 241 15.10 8.44 44.55
C LEU A 241 14.02 9.32 45.18
N SER A 242 14.20 10.63 45.14
CA SER A 242 13.14 11.60 45.45
C SER A 242 12.84 12.42 44.21
N TYR A 243 11.56 12.52 43.85
CA TYR A 243 11.07 13.28 42.71
C TYR A 243 10.61 14.67 43.15
N HIS A 244 11.05 15.67 42.40
CA HIS A 244 10.75 17.08 42.64
C HIS A 244 10.35 17.76 41.35
N ARG A 245 9.09 18.17 41.23
CA ARG A 245 8.60 18.88 40.03
C ARG A 245 9.04 20.34 39.94
N HIS A 246 9.27 20.96 41.10
CA HIS A 246 9.46 22.41 41.24
C HIS A 246 10.78 22.77 41.93
N ALA A 247 11.67 21.81 42.18
CA ALA A 247 12.93 22.09 42.87
C ALA A 247 13.88 22.98 42.05
N TYR A 248 13.75 22.95 40.72
CA TYR A 248 14.55 23.76 39.81
C TYR A 248 13.65 24.45 38.78
N GLY A 249 14.07 25.62 38.30
CA GLY A 249 13.34 26.39 37.28
C GLY A 249 13.20 25.68 35.93
N LEU A 250 13.91 24.57 35.73
CA LEU A 250 13.88 23.73 34.53
C LEU A 250 12.86 22.58 34.62
N GLY A 251 12.11 22.47 35.73
CA GLY A 251 11.04 21.49 35.91
C GLY A 251 11.46 20.29 36.75
N GLU A 252 11.12 19.10 36.26
CA GLU A 252 11.22 17.83 36.97
C GLU A 252 12.65 17.40 37.25
N HIS A 253 12.88 16.85 38.44
CA HIS A 253 14.21 16.44 38.88
C HIS A 253 14.16 15.26 39.87
N TYR A 254 15.20 14.43 39.82
CA TYR A 254 15.40 13.31 40.74
C TYR A 254 16.68 13.48 41.56
N ASN A 255 16.58 13.33 42.87
CA ASN A 255 17.72 13.27 43.78
C ASN A 255 17.87 11.87 44.37
N SER A 256 19.11 11.48 44.69
CA SER A 256 19.36 10.24 45.43
C SER A 256 18.90 10.37 46.88
N VAL A 257 18.26 9.34 47.41
CA VAL A 257 17.91 9.19 48.82
C VAL A 257 18.83 8.16 49.44
N VAL A 258 19.46 8.53 50.55
CA VAL A 258 20.39 7.67 51.28
C VAL A 258 19.89 7.45 52.71
N PRO A 259 20.10 6.25 53.30
CA PRO A 259 19.75 6.00 54.69
C PRO A 259 20.43 7.00 55.62
N ASN A 260 19.68 7.50 56.61
CA ASN A 260 20.23 8.40 57.60
C ASN A 260 21.03 7.59 58.63
N THR A 261 22.29 7.27 58.30
CA THR A 261 23.23 6.71 59.27
C THR A 261 23.68 7.83 60.20
N VAL A 262 22.87 8.10 61.23
CA VAL A 262 23.19 8.88 62.44
C VAL A 262 23.98 10.17 62.15
N ARG A 263 23.29 11.29 61.91
CA ARG A 263 23.87 12.60 62.24
C ARG A 263 23.85 12.77 63.77
N CYS A 264 24.91 12.30 64.43
CA CYS A 264 25.26 12.77 65.76
C CYS A 264 25.83 14.19 65.62
N SER A 265 25.00 15.20 65.91
CA SER A 265 25.27 16.41 66.71
C SER A 265 24.23 17.49 66.41
#